data_AF-A0A661Z8N8-F1
#
_entry.id   AF-A0A661Z8N8-F1
#
_cell.length_a   1.000
_cell.length_b   1.000
_cell.length_c   1.000
_cell.angle_alpha   90.00
_cell.angle_beta   90.00
_cell.angle_gamma   90.00
#
_symmetry.space_group_name_H-M   'P 1'
#
loop_
_entity.id
_entity.type
_entity.pdbx_description
1 polymer ?
#
loop_
_entity_poly.entity_id
_entity_poly.type
_entity_poly.pdbx_seq_one_letter_code
_entity_poly.pdbx_strand_id
1 'polypeptide(L)' 'MQFFINLIDNAIKYNHKNSRIKISFFDPYKNYLVEITDEGLGIAEKVLLLLFERFYKTIKPVQEKKAEAV' A
#
# COMPACT_ATOMS: atom_id res chain seq x y z
N MET A 1 -9.16 9.44 -13.47
CA MET A 1 -9.50 9.76 -12.06
C MET A 1 -9.66 8.52 -11.18
N GLN A 2 -10.34 7.45 -11.64
CA GLN A 2 -10.61 6.24 -10.84
C GLN A 2 -9.36 5.56 -10.23
N PHE A 3 -8.20 5.63 -10.90
CA PHE A 3 -6.95 5.06 -10.40
C PHE A 3 -6.56 5.58 -9.02
N PHE A 4 -6.54 6.91 -8.83
CA PHE A 4 -6.20 7.52 -7.55
C PHE A 4 -7.22 7.17 -6.47
N ILE A 5 -8.50 7.10 -6.83
CA ILE A 5 -9.57 6.69 -5.90
C ILE A 5 -9.29 5.29 -5.38
N ASN A 6 -8.89 4.34 -6.23
CA ASN A 6 -8.60 2.97 -5.81
C ASN A 6 -7.40 2.90 -4.85
N LEU A 7 -6.34 3.66 -5.11
CA LEU A 7 -5.16 3.69 -4.23
C LEU A 7 -5.46 4.36 -2.90
N ILE A 8 -6.14 5.51 -2.90
CA ILE A 8 -6.51 6.24 -1.69
C ILE A 8 -7.51 5.43 -0.85
N ASP A 9 -8.47 4.77 -1.50
CA ASP A 9 -9.44 3.89 -0.82
C ASP A 9 -8.75 2.71 -0.14
N ASN A 10 -7.76 2.09 -0.79
CA ASN A 10 -6.93 1.06 -0.15
C ASN A 10 -6.15 1.63 1.04
N ALA A 11 -5.52 2.79 0.88
CA ALA A 11 -4.78 3.48 1.93
C ALA A 11 -5.67 3.90 3.12
N ILE A 12 -6.97 4.12 2.94
CA ILE A 12 -7.92 4.38 4.04
C ILE A 12 -8.36 3.06 4.69
N LYS A 13 -8.70 2.05 3.89
CA LYS A 13 -9.26 0.77 4.36
C LYS A 13 -8.29 -0.07 5.17
N TYR A 14 -7.01 -0.06 4.80
CA TYR A 14 -6.01 -0.97 5.38
C TYR A 14 -5.07 -0.28 6.39
N ASN A 15 -5.38 0.95 6.75
CA ASN A 15 -4.60 1.73 7.71
C ASN A 15 -5.20 1.66 9.11
N HIS A 16 -4.41 2.04 10.12
CA HIS A 16 -4.80 1.96 11.52
C HIS A 16 -5.45 3.25 12.02
N LYS A 17 -6.11 3.21 13.18
CA LYS A 17 -6.77 4.39 13.74
C LYS A 17 -5.76 5.49 14.04
N ASN A 18 -6.06 6.74 13.67
CA ASN A 18 -5.17 7.91 13.82
C ASN A 18 -3.87 7.88 13.00
N SER A 19 -3.78 6.99 12.01
CA SER A 19 -2.69 6.98 11.03
C SER A 19 -2.74 8.19 10.09
N ARG A 20 -1.65 8.46 9.39
CA ARG A 20 -1.62 9.42 8.29
C ARG A 20 -1.55 8.73 6.92
N ILE A 21 -2.09 9.42 5.93
CA ILE A 21 -1.84 9.14 4.51
C ILE A 21 -1.15 10.38 3.95
N LYS A 22 0.06 10.22 3.42
CA LYS A 22 0.84 11.29 2.80
C LYS A 22 0.74 11.17 1.29
N ILE A 23 0.31 12.25 0.62
CA ILE A 23 0.29 12.34 -0.84
C ILE A 23 1.31 13.40 -1.23
N SER A 24 2.25 13.05 -2.10
CA SER A 24 3.29 13.96 -2.61
C SER A 24 3.27 13.97 -4.12
N PHE A 25 3.51 15.16 -4.69
CA PHE A 25 3.54 15.38 -6.12
C PHE A 25 4.87 16.02 -6.49
N PHE A 26 5.53 15.44 -7.47
CA PHE A 26 6.77 15.96 -8.02
C PHE A 26 6.60 16.10 -9.53
N ASP A 27 7.18 17.17 -10.08
CA ASP A 27 7.24 17.41 -11.51
C ASP A 27 8.69 17.35 -12.01
N PRO A 28 9.29 16.15 -12.06
CA PRO A 28 10.58 15.98 -12.72
C PRO A 28 10.40 16.07 -14.24
N TYR A 29 10.57 17.26 -14.83
CA TYR A 29 10.72 17.64 -16.25
C TYR A 29 9.97 16.85 -17.35
N LYS A 30 10.10 15.53 -17.40
CA LYS A 30 9.52 14.63 -18.41
C LYS A 30 8.34 13.81 -17.90
N ASN A 31 8.19 13.63 -16.59
CA ASN A 31 7.14 12.81 -16.00
C ASN A 31 6.63 13.45 -14.71
N TYR A 32 5.36 13.25 -14.40
CA TYR A 32 4.83 13.55 -13.08
C TYR A 32 4.97 12.32 -12.18
N LEU A 33 5.52 12.51 -10.99
CA LEU A 33 5.59 11.49 -9.95
C LEU A 33 4.56 11.81 -8.86
N VAL A 34 3.62 10.89 -8.66
CA VAL A 34 2.66 10.94 -7.56
C VAL A 34 2.98 9.81 -6.59
N GLU A 35 3.29 10.16 -5.35
CA GLU A 35 3.57 9.22 -4.28
C GLU A 35 2.40 9.24 -3.27
N ILE A 36 1.87 8.07 -2.95
CA ILE A 36 0.84 7.88 -1.92
C ILE A 36 1.42 6.91 -0.90
N THR A 37 1.64 7.38 0.32
CA THR A 37 2.21 6.60 1.42
C THR A 37 1.20 6.49 2.56
N ASP A 38 0.92 5.27 3.02
CA ASP A 38 0.13 4.97 4.21
C ASP A 38 0.99 4.31 5.31
N GLU A 39 0.44 4.23 6.53
CA GLU A 39 1.10 3.63 7.70
C GLU A 39 0.40 2.31 8.08
N GLY A 40 -0.23 1.64 7.11
CA GLY A 40 -1.01 0.42 7.32
C GLY A 40 -0.15 -0.82 7.55
N LEU A 41 -0.82 -1.98 7.59
CA LEU A 41 -0.18 -3.27 7.85
C LEU A 41 0.80 -3.74 6.75
N GLY A 42 0.86 -3.01 5.64
CA GLY A 42 1.63 -3.36 4.47
C GLY A 42 1.10 -4.62 3.77
N ILE A 43 1.87 -5.07 2.79
CA ILE A 43 1.55 -6.21 1.93
C ILE A 43 2.69 -7.20 2.05
N ALA A 44 2.39 -8.50 2.17
CA ALA A 44 3.42 -9.52 2.22
C ALA A 44 4.22 -9.55 0.91
N GLU A 45 5.55 -9.62 1.00
CA GLU A 45 6.44 -9.57 -0.17
C GLU A 45 6.07 -10.64 -1.23
N LYS A 46 5.69 -11.84 -0.76
CA LYS A 46 5.27 -12.97 -1.60
C LYS A 46 4.03 -12.68 -2.45
N VAL A 47 3.20 -11.71 -2.08
CA VAL A 47 1.98 -11.37 -2.82
C VAL A 47 2.12 -10.11 -3.67
N LEU A 48 3.27 -9.42 -3.64
CA LEU A 48 3.51 -8.22 -4.45
C LEU A 48 3.33 -8.49 -5.96
N LEU A 49 3.80 -9.64 -6.43
CA LEU A 49 3.67 -10.06 -7.83
C LEU A 49 2.21 -10.28 -8.26
N LEU A 50 1.32 -10.56 -7.31
CA LEU A 50 -0.09 -10.88 -7.56
C LEU A 50 -1.00 -9.64 -7.48
N LEU A 51 -0.49 -8.49 -7.01
CA LEU A 51 -1.30 -7.28 -6.83
C LEU A 51 -1.93 -6.76 -8.12
N PHE A 52 -1.29 -7.03 -9.26
CA PHE A 52 -1.76 -6.60 -10.58
C PHE A 52 -2.62 -7.67 -11.27
N GLU A 53 -2.80 -8.84 -10.65
CA GLU A 53 -3.70 -9.87 -11.17
C GLU A 53 -5.16 -9.44 -10.98
N ARG A 54 -5.95 -9.60 -12.04
CA ARG A 54 -7.37 -9.23 -12.00
C ARG A 54 -8.09 -10.09 -10.95
N PHE A 55 -8.90 -9.43 -10.13
CA PHE A 55 -9.69 -10.02 -9.04
C PHE A 55 -8.90 -10.57 -7.85
N TYR A 56 -7.57 -10.41 -7.83
CA TYR A 56 -6.77 -10.78 -6.66
C TYR A 56 -7.04 -9.82 -5.48
N LYS A 57 -7.33 -10.39 -4.31
CA LYS A 57 -7.44 -9.65 -3.04
C LYS A 57 -6.74 -10.48 -1.96
N THR A 58 -5.79 -9.87 -1.25
CA THR A 58 -5.17 -10.54 -0.09
C THR A 58 -6.09 -10.45 1.12
N ILE A 59 -6.19 -11.54 1.87
CA ILE A 59 -6.97 -11.64 3.12
C ILE A 59 -6.04 -11.60 4.34
N LYS A 60 -4.71 -11.66 4.14
CA LYS A 60 -3.72 -11.81 5.22
C LYS A 60 -2.75 -10.62 5.23
N PRO A 61 -2.83 -9.73 6.23
CA PRO A 61 -1.77 -8.77 6.50
C PRO A 61 -0.50 -9.47 6.98
N VAL A 62 0.65 -8.80 6.89
CA VAL A 62 1.94 -9.33 7.31
C VAL A 62 1.93 -9.59 8.83
N GLN A 63 1.88 -10.85 9.23
CA GLN A 63 2.39 -11.28 10.54
C GLN A 63 3.76 -11.90 10.30
N GLU A 64 4.80 -11.08 10.36
CA GLU A 64 6.13 -11.61 10.64
C GLU A 64 6.15 -12.04 12.10
N LYS A 65 5.98 -13.35 12.34
CA LYS A 65 6.53 -13.95 13.54
C LYS A 65 8.04 -13.72 13.46
N LYS A 66 8.56 -12.72 14.19
CA LYS A 66 9.96 -12.74 14.60
C LYS A 66 10.14 -14.07 15.33
N ALA A 67 10.86 -15.00 14.71
CA ALA A 67 11.36 -16.16 15.42
C ALA A 67 12.27 -15.60 16.51
N GLU A 68 11.80 -15.65 17.75
CA GLU A 68 12.66 -15.56 18.92
C GLU A 68 13.65 -16.73 18.81
N ALA A 69 14.87 -16.42 18.38
CA ALA A 69 15.98 -17.34 18.53
C ALA A 69 16.38 -17.32 20.01
N VAL A 70 16.00 -18.41 20.70
CA VAL A 70 16.60 -18.84 21.97
C VAL A 70 17.89 -19.58 21.65
#